data_AF-A0A1M7RF39-F1
#
_entry.id   AF-A0A1M7RF39-F1
#
_cell.length_a   1.000
_cell.length_b   1.000
_cell.length_c   1.000
_cell.angle_alpha   90.00
_cell.angle_beta   90.00
_cell.angle_gamma   90.00
#
_symmetry.space_group_name_H-M   'P 1'
#
loop_
_entity.id
_entity.type
_entity.pdbx_description
1 polymer ?
#
loop_
_entity_poly.entity_id
_entity_poly.type
_entity_poly.pdbx_seq_one_letter_code
_entity_poly.pdbx_strand_id
1 'polypeptide(L)'
;MPSDQPTAFSALHQSILTRARKAIARLFDEDGELFGDLLDEDTLNYLDKAIAQLANRVGRLLPGLHVLEATADPVGRGLALLSWLSTLGIVGEWQINILECQLIYIGVQPVSVHGLTRVHVDSDRITVRSQLGEFSFVRVSNCIWRRAHGVLGQDVARHAVVFHAHNPIATRGFAEHLPLALAGQVASDVALAMGRIQETSASLSAWIDEAIAGVICLQAPPNSCSSGSSVSYPGLVFVTHPMDVEKLAVLLVHEASHIYLNALSQHVQLVQPGNTETIYSPFRRLQRPVEKVLLAFHAAANMVRYTSGRLQSGDTNPAIEYEYRTNLEYARNMHEDLSKTSALTEAGTVFLSRVASCLSSL
;
A
#
# COMPACT_ATOMS: atom_id res chain seq x y z
N MET A 1 21.28 -23.63 -7.31
CA MET A 1 21.86 -22.36 -6.82
C MET A 1 21.03 -21.25 -7.44
N PRO A 2 20.13 -20.58 -6.71
CA PRO A 2 19.45 -19.41 -7.26
C PRO A 2 20.50 -18.32 -7.49
N SER A 3 20.50 -17.70 -8.67
CA SER A 3 21.46 -16.66 -9.01
C SER A 3 21.25 -15.40 -8.17
N ASP A 4 22.29 -14.94 -7.47
CA ASP A 4 22.37 -13.67 -6.74
C ASP A 4 22.31 -12.41 -7.63
N GLN A 5 21.75 -12.50 -8.84
CA GLN A 5 21.56 -11.32 -9.65
C GLN A 5 20.35 -10.52 -9.14
N PRO A 6 20.56 -9.27 -8.70
CA PRO A 6 19.46 -8.41 -8.30
C PRO A 6 18.47 -8.30 -9.46
N THR A 7 17.19 -8.58 -9.20
CA THR A 7 16.13 -8.33 -10.17
C THR A 7 16.14 -6.87 -10.60
N ALA A 8 15.58 -6.54 -11.76
CA ALA A 8 15.46 -5.14 -12.21
C ALA A 8 14.79 -4.25 -11.15
N PHE A 9 13.88 -4.81 -10.34
CA PHE A 9 13.26 -4.16 -9.21
C PHE A 9 14.22 -3.93 -8.03
N SER A 10 15.10 -4.89 -7.72
CA SER A 10 16.17 -4.73 -6.71
C SER A 10 17.16 -3.61 -7.09
N ALA A 11 17.56 -3.53 -8.37
CA ALA A 11 18.43 -2.47 -8.85
C ALA A 11 17.74 -1.08 -8.84
N LEU A 12 16.46 -1.04 -9.23
CA LEU A 12 15.64 0.15 -9.13
C LEU A 12 15.51 0.58 -7.65
N HIS A 13 15.12 -0.32 -6.75
CA HIS A 13 15.00 -0.07 -5.32
C HIS A 13 16.31 0.44 -4.70
N GLN A 14 17.47 -0.15 -5.03
CA GLN A 14 18.77 0.35 -4.56
C GLN A 14 19.12 1.73 -5.12
N SER A 15 18.80 2.01 -6.38
CA SER A 15 18.95 3.34 -6.99
C SER A 15 18.06 4.37 -6.30
N ILE A 16 16.84 3.97 -5.93
CA ILE A 16 15.87 4.78 -5.19
C ILE A 16 16.40 5.10 -3.79
N LEU A 17 16.83 4.09 -3.02
CA LEU A 17 17.42 4.27 -1.70
C LEU A 17 18.67 5.16 -1.75
N THR A 18 19.52 4.99 -2.77
CA THR A 18 20.72 5.81 -2.96
C THR A 18 20.38 7.28 -3.24
N ARG A 19 19.35 7.53 -4.07
CA ARG A 19 18.91 8.89 -4.38
C ARG A 19 18.16 9.54 -3.22
N ALA A 20 17.32 8.78 -2.51
CA ALA A 20 16.68 9.22 -1.28
C ALA A 20 17.74 9.62 -0.24
N ARG A 21 18.72 8.75 0.03
CA ARG A 21 19.85 9.06 0.94
C ARG A 21 20.60 10.34 0.55
N LYS A 22 20.89 10.56 -0.74
CA LYS A 22 21.55 11.79 -1.22
C LYS A 22 20.67 13.04 -1.14
N ALA A 23 19.35 12.91 -1.27
CA ALA A 23 18.42 14.02 -1.14
C ALA A 23 18.20 14.37 0.34
N ILE A 24 18.07 13.35 1.19
CA ILE A 24 17.96 13.44 2.65
C ILE A 24 19.25 14.04 3.22
N ALA A 25 20.44 13.54 2.89
CA ALA A 25 21.73 14.07 3.36
C ALA A 25 22.01 15.55 3.00
N ARG A 26 21.15 16.22 2.23
CA ARG A 26 21.21 17.67 1.96
C ARG A 26 20.24 18.49 2.81
N LEU A 27 19.40 17.82 3.60
CA LEU A 27 18.42 18.40 4.53
C LEU A 27 18.89 18.39 5.99
N PHE A 28 20.04 17.77 6.25
CA PHE A 28 20.67 17.66 7.56
C PHE A 28 22.09 18.24 7.44
N ASP A 29 22.62 18.78 8.53
CA ASP A 29 24.02 19.17 8.61
C ASP A 29 24.94 17.94 8.76
N GLU A 30 26.24 18.18 8.94
CA GLU A 30 27.24 17.11 9.05
C GLU A 30 27.06 16.21 10.29
N ASP A 31 26.27 16.66 11.28
CA ASP A 31 26.02 15.96 12.54
C ASP A 31 24.68 15.19 12.55
N GLY A 32 23.88 15.32 11.49
CA GLY A 32 22.63 14.57 11.32
C GLY A 32 21.45 15.12 12.13
N GLU A 33 21.56 16.34 12.67
CA GLU A 33 20.45 17.00 13.34
C GLU A 33 19.49 17.63 12.33
N LEU A 34 18.19 17.39 12.49
CA LEU A 34 17.18 18.25 11.92
C LEU A 34 17.15 19.50 12.80
N PHE A 35 17.58 20.65 12.26
CA PHE A 35 17.71 21.94 12.96
C PHE A 35 16.73 22.10 14.13
N GLY A 36 17.29 22.24 15.33
CA GLY A 36 16.60 22.19 16.61
C GLY A 36 15.67 23.36 16.90
N ASP A 37 14.70 23.04 17.75
CA ASP A 37 13.77 23.87 18.53
C ASP A 37 12.88 24.88 17.77
N LEU A 38 11.62 24.43 17.61
CA LEU A 38 10.42 25.06 17.05
C LEU A 38 10.25 24.91 15.54
N LEU A 39 9.12 24.29 15.16
CA LEU A 39 8.52 24.38 13.83
C LEU A 39 8.04 25.83 13.61
N ASP A 40 8.97 26.78 13.49
CA ASP A 40 8.65 28.11 13.02
C ASP A 40 8.26 28.07 11.53
N GLU A 41 7.65 29.16 11.05
CA GLU A 41 7.13 29.24 9.69
C GLU A 41 8.23 29.04 8.64
N ASP A 42 9.47 29.38 8.96
CA ASP A 42 10.64 29.20 8.09
C ASP A 42 11.09 27.72 8.03
N THR A 43 11.06 27.01 9.15
CA THR A 43 11.33 25.57 9.23
C THR A 43 10.25 24.77 8.49
N LEU A 44 8.99 25.18 8.61
CA LEU A 44 7.86 24.59 7.86
C LEU A 44 7.97 24.85 6.36
N ASN A 45 8.29 26.08 5.96
CA ASN A 45 8.53 26.43 4.55
C ASN A 45 9.74 25.70 3.97
N TYR A 46 10.77 25.44 4.78
CA TYR A 46 11.93 24.65 4.37
C TYR A 46 11.59 23.16 4.28
N LEU A 47 10.85 22.60 5.23
CA LEU A 47 10.31 21.23 5.18
C LEU A 47 9.42 21.04 3.97
N ASP A 48 8.58 22.02 3.63
CA ASP A 48 7.75 21.99 2.43
C ASP A 48 8.59 22.06 1.16
N LYS A 49 9.65 22.89 1.13
CA LYS A 49 10.62 22.89 0.01
C LYS A 49 11.42 21.60 -0.07
N ALA A 50 11.76 20.99 1.06
CA ALA A 50 12.53 19.78 1.19
C ALA A 50 11.72 18.55 0.76
N ILE A 51 10.49 18.44 1.25
CA ILE A 51 9.47 17.47 0.83
C ILE A 51 9.16 17.69 -0.65
N ALA A 52 8.94 18.91 -1.11
CA ALA A 52 8.72 19.19 -2.53
C ALA A 52 9.96 18.86 -3.38
N GLN A 53 11.19 19.05 -2.87
CA GLN A 53 12.41 18.65 -3.56
C GLN A 53 12.60 17.13 -3.57
N LEU A 54 12.29 16.43 -2.47
CA LEU A 54 12.27 14.97 -2.39
C LEU A 54 11.16 14.39 -3.27
N ALA A 55 9.99 15.01 -3.32
CA ALA A 55 8.86 14.65 -4.17
C ALA A 55 9.18 14.89 -5.65
N ASN A 56 9.85 16.00 -5.97
CA ASN A 56 10.29 16.30 -7.34
C ASN A 56 11.45 15.41 -7.80
N ARG A 57 12.38 15.04 -6.92
CA ARG A 57 13.59 14.25 -7.28
C ARG A 57 13.42 12.75 -7.10
N VAL A 58 12.58 12.34 -6.16
CA VAL A 58 12.38 10.95 -5.73
C VAL A 58 10.90 10.58 -5.62
N GLY A 59 9.95 11.52 -5.58
CA GLY A 59 8.51 11.21 -5.54
C GLY A 59 7.98 10.53 -6.80
N ARG A 60 8.69 10.62 -7.93
CA ARG A 60 8.49 9.73 -9.09
C ARG A 60 9.02 8.31 -8.88
N LEU A 61 9.50 7.95 -7.71
CA LEU A 61 10.14 6.66 -7.40
C LEU A 61 9.63 6.05 -6.10
N LEU A 62 8.84 6.81 -5.34
CA LEU A 62 8.59 6.55 -3.94
C LEU A 62 7.12 6.92 -3.64
N PRO A 63 6.19 5.95 -3.78
CA PRO A 63 4.76 6.17 -3.62
C PRO A 63 4.45 6.67 -2.20
N GLY A 64 3.65 7.73 -2.08
CA GLY A 64 3.16 8.26 -0.80
C GLY A 64 3.72 9.62 -0.38
N LEU A 65 4.84 10.08 -0.96
CA LEU A 65 5.42 11.38 -0.58
C LEU A 65 4.51 12.57 -0.94
N HIS A 66 3.78 12.48 -2.06
CA HIS A 66 2.78 13.48 -2.47
C HIS A 66 1.53 13.48 -1.56
N VAL A 67 1.31 12.40 -0.79
CA VAL A 67 0.25 12.37 0.23
C VAL A 67 0.64 13.19 1.46
N LEU A 68 1.95 13.36 1.72
CA LEU A 68 2.44 14.29 2.73
C LEU A 68 2.06 15.74 2.35
N GLU A 69 2.11 16.11 1.07
CA GLU A 69 1.71 17.45 0.62
C GLU A 69 0.22 17.74 0.89
N ALA A 70 -0.63 16.71 0.96
CA ALA A 70 -2.08 16.86 1.15
C ALA A 70 -2.54 16.92 2.62
N THR A 71 -1.72 16.47 3.58
CA THR A 71 -2.03 16.66 5.01
C THR A 71 -1.71 18.09 5.41
N ALA A 72 -2.71 18.90 5.80
CA ALA A 72 -2.49 20.30 6.21
C ALA A 72 -1.71 20.43 7.54
N ASP A 73 -1.64 19.36 8.33
CA ASP A 73 -0.95 19.31 9.62
C ASP A 73 0.55 18.95 9.45
N PRO A 74 1.48 19.84 9.83
CA PRO A 74 2.91 19.57 9.80
C PRO A 74 3.36 18.35 10.63
N VAL A 75 2.69 18.08 11.76
CA VAL A 75 3.03 16.94 12.62
C VAL A 75 2.70 15.64 11.91
N GLY A 76 1.52 15.52 11.31
CA GLY A 76 1.14 14.40 10.45
C GLY A 76 2.10 14.16 9.29
N ARG A 77 2.59 15.23 8.64
CA ARG A 77 3.62 15.14 7.57
C ARG A 77 4.93 14.57 8.10
N GLY A 78 5.43 15.13 9.19
CA GLY A 78 6.67 14.70 9.82
C GLY A 78 6.62 13.23 10.24
N LEU A 79 5.48 12.79 10.81
CA LEU A 79 5.28 11.40 11.21
C LEU A 79 5.23 10.43 10.05
N ALA A 80 4.52 10.78 8.98
CA ALA A 80 4.44 9.92 7.81
C ALA A 80 5.79 9.86 7.06
N LEU A 81 6.56 10.95 7.01
CA LEU A 81 7.94 10.92 6.52
C LEU A 81 8.82 10.01 7.40
N LEU A 82 8.80 10.20 8.72
CA LEU A 82 9.60 9.41 9.66
C LEU A 82 9.27 7.92 9.60
N SER A 83 7.98 7.57 9.63
CA SER A 83 7.44 6.22 9.44
C SER A 83 8.01 5.58 8.18
N TRP A 84 8.07 6.35 7.10
CA TRP A 84 8.47 5.88 5.80
C TRP A 84 10.00 5.74 5.64
N LEU A 85 10.78 6.74 6.07
CA LEU A 85 12.25 6.66 6.11
C LEU A 85 12.71 5.44 6.90
N SER A 86 12.04 5.22 8.04
CA SER A 86 12.28 4.06 8.89
C SER A 86 11.95 2.77 8.17
N THR A 87 10.76 2.68 7.58
CA THR A 87 10.32 1.51 6.80
C THR A 87 11.28 1.17 5.66
N LEU A 88 11.83 2.17 4.96
CA LEU A 88 12.80 1.96 3.91
C LEU A 88 14.17 1.50 4.43
N GLY A 89 14.41 1.58 5.73
CA GLY A 89 15.68 1.22 6.33
C GLY A 89 16.80 2.17 5.96
N ILE A 90 16.46 3.46 5.86
CA ILE A 90 17.43 4.53 5.69
C ILE A 90 18.09 4.71 7.06
N VAL A 91 19.38 4.42 7.15
CA VAL A 91 20.12 4.55 8.42
C VAL A 91 20.12 6.01 8.88
N GLY A 92 19.84 6.24 10.16
CA GLY A 92 19.79 7.57 10.75
C GLY A 92 19.08 7.59 12.10
N GLU A 93 19.07 8.76 12.73
CA GLU A 93 18.28 9.04 13.91
C GLU A 93 17.40 10.26 13.65
N TRP A 94 16.14 10.19 14.04
CA TRP A 94 15.18 11.27 13.85
C TRP A 94 14.38 11.49 15.12
N GLN A 95 13.96 12.72 15.37
CA GLN A 95 13.10 13.04 16.50
C GLN A 95 11.98 13.99 16.10
N ILE A 96 10.80 13.78 16.69
CA ILE A 96 9.64 14.63 16.50
C ILE A 96 8.87 14.71 17.82
N ASN A 97 8.43 15.90 18.20
CA ASN A 97 7.57 16.07 19.36
C ASN A 97 6.11 15.98 18.94
N ILE A 98 5.38 15.01 19.49
CA ILE A 98 3.99 14.71 19.12
C ILE A 98 3.09 15.08 20.29
N LEU A 99 2.24 16.10 20.09
CA LEU A 99 1.40 16.65 21.15
C LEU A 99 0.23 15.73 21.53
N GLU A 100 -0.25 14.94 20.57
CA GLU A 100 -1.34 13.98 20.77
C GLU A 100 -0.84 12.56 20.51
N CYS A 101 -1.50 11.54 21.08
CA CYS A 101 -1.15 10.16 20.79
C CYS A 101 -1.44 9.86 19.31
N GLN A 102 -0.40 9.48 18.56
CA GLN A 102 -0.48 9.17 17.13
C GLN A 102 -0.08 7.73 16.86
N LEU A 103 -0.61 7.14 15.79
CA LEU A 103 -0.24 5.81 15.31
C LEU A 103 0.65 5.96 14.07
N ILE A 104 1.90 5.52 14.16
CA ILE A 104 2.83 5.43 13.02
C ILE A 104 3.04 3.99 12.61
N TYR A 105 3.58 3.73 11.42
CA TYR A 105 3.89 2.39 10.95
C TYR A 105 5.40 2.23 10.70
N ILE A 106 6.01 1.20 11.27
CA ILE A 106 7.38 0.78 10.96
C ILE A 106 7.31 -0.50 10.14
N GLY A 107 7.53 -0.38 8.83
CA GLY A 107 7.13 -1.40 7.88
C GLY A 107 5.62 -1.54 7.91
N VAL A 108 5.18 -2.74 8.26
CA VAL A 108 3.76 -3.04 8.45
C VAL A 108 3.31 -2.83 9.89
N GLN A 109 4.23 -2.68 10.85
CA GLN A 109 3.95 -2.73 12.28
C GLN A 109 3.51 -1.38 12.84
N PRO A 110 2.30 -1.23 13.41
CA PRO A 110 1.85 0.00 14.01
C PRO A 110 2.53 0.24 15.36
N VAL A 111 2.81 1.50 15.63
CA VAL A 111 3.45 1.98 16.86
C VAL A 111 2.71 3.21 17.33
N SER A 112 2.13 3.13 18.53
CA SER A 112 1.58 4.31 19.20
C SER A 112 2.72 5.13 19.78
N VAL A 113 2.73 6.43 19.47
CA VAL A 113 3.76 7.37 19.86
C VAL A 113 3.13 8.64 20.44
N HIS A 114 3.74 9.19 21.48
CA HIS A 114 3.32 10.42 22.15
C HIS A 114 4.52 11.13 22.77
N GLY A 115 4.47 12.46 22.79
CA GLY A 115 5.55 13.33 23.25
C GLY A 115 6.76 13.26 22.33
N LEU A 116 7.94 13.53 22.90
CA LEU A 116 9.20 13.43 22.18
C LEU A 116 9.44 12.00 21.74
N THR A 117 9.30 11.77 20.44
CA THR A 117 9.45 10.48 19.79
C THR A 117 10.74 10.47 19.01
N ARG A 118 11.67 9.58 19.36
CA ARG A 118 12.92 9.35 18.66
C ARG A 118 12.86 8.04 17.91
N VAL A 119 13.30 8.03 16.66
CA VAL A 119 13.41 6.82 15.86
C VAL A 119 14.84 6.69 15.37
N HIS A 120 15.49 5.63 15.80
CA HIS A 120 16.84 5.26 15.41
C HIS A 120 16.75 4.08 14.44
N VAL A 121 17.43 4.15 13.31
CA VAL A 121 17.47 3.09 12.30
C VAL A 121 18.91 2.81 11.97
N ASP A 122 19.28 1.55 12.14
CA ASP A 122 20.56 1.03 11.69
C ASP A 122 20.34 0.07 10.49
N SER A 123 21.36 -0.71 10.15
CA SER A 123 21.27 -1.66 9.03
C SER A 123 20.20 -2.72 9.22
N ASP A 124 19.95 -3.19 10.44
CA ASP A 124 19.23 -4.42 10.75
C ASP A 124 18.20 -4.25 11.86
N ARG A 125 18.08 -3.06 12.44
CA ARG A 125 17.18 -2.72 13.54
C ARG A 125 16.63 -1.30 13.41
N ILE A 126 15.42 -1.14 13.95
CA ILE A 126 14.78 0.15 14.20
C ILE A 126 14.40 0.22 15.66
N THR A 127 14.67 1.33 16.33
CA THR A 127 14.24 1.58 17.69
C THR A 127 13.43 2.87 17.73
N VAL A 128 12.15 2.76 18.06
CA VAL A 128 11.25 3.89 18.31
C VAL A 128 11.12 4.08 19.83
N ARG A 129 11.53 5.23 20.34
CA ARG A 129 11.36 5.63 21.74
C ARG A 129 10.37 6.77 21.81
N SER A 130 9.36 6.66 22.65
CA SER A 130 8.43 7.76 22.95
C SER A 130 8.09 7.76 24.45
N GLN A 131 7.27 8.70 24.89
CA GLN A 131 6.78 8.67 26.28
C GLN A 131 5.91 7.45 26.58
N LEU A 132 5.37 6.78 25.55
CA LEU A 132 4.60 5.53 25.71
C LEU A 132 5.49 4.29 25.84
N GLY A 133 6.80 4.43 25.66
CA GLY A 133 7.77 3.35 25.79
C GLY A 133 8.70 3.21 24.59
N GLU A 134 9.48 2.13 24.61
CA GLU A 134 10.43 1.76 23.57
C GLU A 134 9.94 0.55 22.75
N PHE A 135 10.07 0.64 21.44
CA PHE A 135 9.71 -0.38 20.47
C PHE A 135 10.95 -0.65 19.63
N SER A 136 11.39 -1.91 19.57
CA SER A 136 12.48 -2.32 18.69
C SER A 136 11.95 -3.23 17.59
N PHE A 137 12.52 -3.12 16.40
CA PHE A 137 12.22 -3.90 15.21
C PHE A 137 13.52 -4.44 14.62
N VAL A 138 13.49 -5.62 14.04
CA VAL A 138 14.59 -6.29 13.34
C VAL A 138 14.20 -6.49 11.88
N ARG A 139 15.15 -6.30 10.97
CA ARG A 139 14.93 -6.47 9.53
C ARG A 139 14.77 -7.96 9.21
N VAL A 140 13.67 -8.32 8.55
CA VAL A 140 13.41 -9.69 8.08
C VAL A 140 13.76 -9.82 6.60
N SER A 141 13.45 -8.80 5.81
CA SER A 141 13.88 -8.68 4.41
C SER A 141 13.88 -7.21 3.98
N ASN A 142 14.13 -6.91 2.70
CA ASN A 142 14.17 -5.52 2.20
C ASN A 142 12.86 -4.79 2.55
N CYS A 143 12.97 -3.75 3.38
CA CYS A 143 11.86 -2.94 3.88
C CYS A 143 10.81 -3.67 4.75
N ILE A 144 11.06 -4.93 5.11
CA ILE A 144 10.21 -5.68 6.04
C ILE A 144 10.88 -5.70 7.42
N TRP A 145 10.18 -5.10 8.37
CA TRP A 145 10.60 -4.95 9.76
C TRP A 145 9.66 -5.71 10.68
N ARG A 146 10.22 -6.43 11.64
CA ARG A 146 9.47 -7.22 12.62
C ARG A 146 9.81 -6.77 14.02
N ARG A 147 8.82 -6.63 14.90
CA ARG A 147 9.07 -6.24 16.28
C ARG A 147 9.97 -7.25 16.99
N ALA A 148 11.04 -6.78 17.64
CA ALA A 148 12.02 -7.60 18.34
C ALA A 148 11.43 -8.30 19.57
N HIS A 149 10.49 -7.62 20.25
CA HIS A 149 9.81 -8.12 21.45
C HIS A 149 8.32 -7.70 21.44
N GLY A 150 7.42 -8.62 21.80
CA GLY A 150 5.98 -8.37 21.93
C GLY A 150 5.11 -9.20 20.98
N VAL A 151 3.98 -9.70 21.50
CA VAL A 151 2.96 -10.44 20.75
C VAL A 151 1.99 -9.44 20.12
N LEU A 152 2.40 -8.77 19.06
CA LEU A 152 1.47 -8.03 18.20
C LEU A 152 1.65 -8.53 16.79
N GLY A 153 0.91 -9.59 16.48
CA GLY A 153 0.97 -10.34 15.23
C GLY A 153 1.71 -11.66 15.40
N GLN A 154 1.01 -12.77 15.16
CA GLN A 154 1.70 -14.01 14.82
C GLN A 154 2.19 -13.88 13.37
N ASP A 155 3.48 -14.15 13.12
CA ASP A 155 4.00 -14.37 11.76
C ASP A 155 3.34 -15.65 11.24
N VAL A 156 2.45 -15.56 10.27
CA VAL A 156 1.76 -16.77 9.75
C VAL A 156 1.96 -16.96 8.24
N ALA A 157 2.45 -15.93 7.54
CA ALA A 157 3.00 -16.04 6.19
C ALA A 157 3.81 -14.78 5.86
N ARG A 158 4.65 -14.82 4.82
CA ARG A 158 5.49 -13.70 4.32
C ARG A 158 4.72 -12.39 4.06
N HIS A 159 3.37 -12.45 3.98
CA HIS A 159 2.48 -11.35 3.59
C HIS A 159 1.34 -11.06 4.59
N ALA A 160 1.23 -11.78 5.71
CA ALA A 160 0.13 -11.61 6.66
C ALA A 160 0.64 -11.08 7.99
N VAL A 161 0.25 -9.86 8.37
CA VAL A 161 0.49 -9.36 9.72
C VAL A 161 -0.82 -8.92 10.35
N VAL A 162 -1.30 -9.75 11.27
CA VAL A 162 -2.54 -9.48 12.00
C VAL A 162 -2.27 -8.44 13.08
N PHE A 163 -2.87 -7.26 12.94
CA PHE A 163 -2.80 -6.22 13.96
C PHE A 163 -4.00 -6.23 14.87
N HIS A 164 -3.69 -6.08 16.16
CA HIS A 164 -4.65 -5.80 17.23
C HIS A 164 -4.33 -4.41 17.78
N ALA A 165 -4.88 -3.36 17.20
CA ALA A 165 -4.70 -2.01 17.76
C ALA A 165 -5.96 -1.16 17.59
N HIS A 166 -6.24 -0.30 18.58
CA HIS A 166 -7.14 0.85 18.43
C HIS A 166 -6.60 1.71 17.31
N ASN A 167 -7.28 1.73 16.16
CA ASN A 167 -6.81 2.47 15.01
C ASN A 167 -7.68 3.72 14.78
N PRO A 168 -7.13 4.93 14.93
CA PRO A 168 -7.78 6.17 14.49
C PRO A 168 -7.77 6.37 12.96
N ILE A 169 -7.22 5.44 12.15
CA ILE A 169 -7.44 5.34 10.68
C ILE A 169 -8.89 4.89 10.37
N ALA A 170 -9.83 5.18 11.28
CA ALA A 170 -11.27 5.15 11.08
C ALA A 170 -11.76 6.26 10.11
N THR A 171 -10.94 6.70 9.16
CA THR A 171 -11.32 7.72 8.15
C THR A 171 -12.04 7.14 6.94
N ARG A 172 -12.31 5.82 6.90
CA ARG A 172 -13.11 5.20 5.81
C ARG A 172 -14.15 4.16 6.25
N GLY A 173 -14.63 4.23 7.50
CA GLY A 173 -15.77 3.39 7.94
C GLY A 173 -15.45 1.91 8.16
N PHE A 174 -14.19 1.54 8.32
CA PHE A 174 -13.83 0.23 8.85
C PHE A 174 -14.05 0.22 10.36
N ALA A 175 -14.91 -0.68 10.84
CA ALA A 175 -15.26 -0.80 12.26
C ALA A 175 -14.30 -1.75 13.02
N GLU A 176 -14.17 -1.46 14.32
CA GLU A 176 -13.75 -2.26 15.48
C GLU A 176 -12.69 -3.38 15.38
N HIS A 177 -12.17 -3.72 16.56
CA HIS A 177 -11.07 -4.65 16.78
C HIS A 177 -11.39 -6.08 16.38
N LEU A 178 -10.46 -6.72 15.68
CA LEU A 178 -10.45 -8.17 15.62
C LEU A 178 -9.92 -8.76 16.94
N PRO A 179 -10.55 -9.77 17.56
CA PRO A 179 -10.01 -10.43 18.75
C PRO A 179 -8.66 -11.15 18.49
N LEU A 180 -7.70 -11.04 19.41
CA LEU A 180 -6.38 -11.71 19.33
C LEU A 180 -6.49 -13.23 19.17
N ALA A 181 -7.54 -13.83 19.74
CA ALA A 181 -7.83 -15.25 19.59
C ALA A 181 -8.02 -15.68 18.12
N LEU A 182 -8.36 -14.76 17.21
CA LEU A 182 -8.56 -15.05 15.79
C LEU A 182 -7.28 -14.90 14.95
N ALA A 183 -6.17 -14.43 15.52
CA ALA A 183 -4.95 -14.14 14.76
C ALA A 183 -4.42 -15.37 13.99
N GLY A 184 -4.43 -16.55 14.62
CA GLY A 184 -4.02 -17.79 13.97
C GLY A 184 -4.94 -18.17 12.79
N GLN A 185 -6.26 -18.02 12.96
CA GLN A 185 -7.23 -18.33 11.91
C GLN A 185 -7.09 -17.37 10.72
N VAL A 186 -7.07 -16.07 10.99
CA VAL A 186 -6.91 -15.03 9.96
C VAL A 186 -5.74 -15.34 9.06
N ALA A 187 -4.64 -15.71 9.67
CA ALA A 187 -3.39 -15.74 8.98
C ALA A 187 -3.19 -17.10 8.29
N SER A 188 -3.86 -18.16 8.79
CA SER A 188 -4.18 -19.36 8.01
C SER A 188 -5.03 -19.03 6.78
N ASP A 189 -6.09 -18.22 6.92
CA ASP A 189 -6.97 -17.85 5.79
C ASP A 189 -6.22 -17.06 4.72
N VAL A 190 -5.36 -16.10 5.11
CA VAL A 190 -4.50 -15.36 4.17
C VAL A 190 -3.51 -16.29 3.49
N ALA A 191 -2.87 -17.21 4.22
CA ALA A 191 -1.95 -18.17 3.63
C ALA A 191 -2.65 -19.10 2.62
N LEU A 192 -3.85 -19.57 2.95
CA LEU A 192 -4.67 -20.38 2.03
C LEU A 192 -5.08 -19.56 0.79
N ALA A 193 -5.50 -18.30 0.97
CA ALA A 193 -5.86 -17.42 -0.14
C ALA A 193 -4.67 -17.18 -1.09
N MET A 194 -3.49 -16.90 -0.56
CA MET A 194 -2.25 -16.80 -1.35
C MET A 194 -1.90 -18.12 -2.05
N GLY A 195 -2.11 -19.25 -1.38
CA GLY A 195 -1.99 -20.58 -1.98
C GLY A 195 -2.90 -20.77 -3.18
N ARG A 196 -4.18 -20.36 -3.09
CA ARG A 196 -5.14 -20.41 -4.22
C ARG A 196 -4.70 -19.57 -5.41
N ILE A 197 -4.17 -18.38 -5.15
CA ILE A 197 -3.61 -17.50 -6.19
C ILE A 197 -2.42 -18.19 -6.88
N GLN A 198 -1.50 -18.77 -6.11
CA GLN A 198 -0.33 -19.47 -6.62
C GLN A 198 -0.70 -20.71 -7.45
N GLU A 199 -1.67 -21.51 -6.99
CA GLU A 199 -2.21 -22.66 -7.72
C GLU A 199 -2.81 -22.25 -9.08
N THR A 200 -3.43 -21.06 -9.12
CA THR A 200 -4.10 -20.54 -10.32
C THR A 200 -3.12 -19.94 -11.32
N SER A 201 -2.17 -19.12 -10.83
CA SER A 201 -1.16 -18.50 -11.68
C SER A 201 0.05 -18.06 -10.86
N ALA A 202 1.17 -18.76 -11.06
CA ALA A 202 2.46 -18.38 -10.47
C ALA A 202 2.86 -16.93 -10.81
N SER A 203 2.55 -16.47 -12.02
CA SER A 203 2.84 -15.09 -12.43
C SER A 203 1.98 -14.06 -11.69
N LEU A 204 0.72 -14.39 -11.37
CA LEU A 204 -0.15 -13.52 -10.61
C LEU A 204 0.26 -13.50 -9.13
N SER A 205 0.62 -14.65 -8.57
CA SER A 205 1.12 -14.72 -7.19
C SER A 205 2.41 -13.94 -7.01
N ALA A 206 3.39 -14.08 -7.91
CA ALA A 206 4.63 -13.32 -7.83
C ALA A 206 4.39 -11.80 -7.90
N TRP A 207 3.44 -11.38 -8.73
CA TRP A 207 3.00 -9.99 -8.80
C TRP A 207 2.37 -9.54 -7.47
N ILE A 208 1.46 -10.32 -6.89
CA ILE A 208 0.84 -9.97 -5.61
C ILE A 208 1.86 -9.95 -4.47
N ASP A 209 2.81 -10.88 -4.44
CA ASP A 209 3.89 -10.94 -3.45
C ASP A 209 4.79 -9.70 -3.48
N GLU A 210 4.96 -9.09 -4.67
CA GLU A 210 5.71 -7.85 -4.84
C GLU A 210 4.91 -6.61 -4.40
N ALA A 211 3.59 -6.62 -4.58
CA ALA A 211 2.73 -5.50 -4.17
C ALA A 211 2.40 -5.51 -2.68
N ILE A 212 2.07 -6.66 -2.09
CA ILE A 212 1.51 -6.76 -0.74
C ILE A 212 2.63 -7.07 0.27
N ALA A 213 2.97 -6.08 1.07
CA ALA A 213 3.88 -6.21 2.20
C ALA A 213 3.16 -6.74 3.45
N GLY A 214 1.85 -6.48 3.59
CA GLY A 214 1.09 -6.93 4.75
C GLY A 214 -0.42 -6.83 4.57
N VAL A 215 -1.15 -7.81 5.12
CA VAL A 215 -2.61 -7.81 5.23
C VAL A 215 -3.04 -7.55 6.67
N ILE A 216 -3.81 -6.48 6.87
CA ILE A 216 -4.38 -6.04 8.14
C ILE A 216 -5.86 -6.44 8.18
N CYS A 217 -6.21 -7.34 9.09
CA CYS A 217 -7.58 -7.78 9.27
C CYS A 217 -8.32 -6.96 10.33
N LEU A 218 -9.53 -6.54 10.01
CA LEU A 218 -10.41 -5.71 10.83
C LEU A 218 -11.72 -6.47 11.08
N GLN A 219 -12.47 -6.12 12.14
CA GLN A 219 -13.76 -6.77 12.37
C GLN A 219 -14.76 -6.34 11.29
N ALA A 220 -15.43 -7.31 10.67
CA ALA A 220 -16.52 -7.00 9.75
C ALA A 220 -17.73 -6.43 10.51
N PRO A 221 -18.29 -5.26 10.13
CA PRO A 221 -19.68 -4.94 10.47
C PRO A 221 -20.62 -6.06 10.00
N PRO A 222 -21.76 -6.29 10.68
CA PRO A 222 -22.71 -7.32 10.28
C PRO A 222 -23.09 -7.22 8.80
N ASN A 223 -23.03 -8.35 8.09
CA ASN A 223 -23.35 -8.47 6.65
C ASN A 223 -22.50 -7.60 5.72
N SER A 224 -21.32 -7.17 6.15
CA SER A 224 -20.40 -6.41 5.31
C SER A 224 -19.11 -7.17 5.07
N CYS A 225 -18.52 -6.90 3.91
CA CYS A 225 -17.22 -7.39 3.54
C CYS A 225 -16.55 -6.25 2.78
N SER A 226 -15.46 -5.74 3.32
CA SER A 226 -14.73 -4.64 2.71
C SER A 226 -13.23 -4.92 2.72
N SER A 227 -12.58 -4.39 1.68
CA SER A 227 -11.15 -4.26 1.62
C SER A 227 -10.80 -2.81 1.29
N GLY A 228 -9.54 -2.46 1.53
CA GLY A 228 -8.99 -1.20 1.06
C GLY A 228 -7.48 -1.21 1.07
N SER A 229 -6.92 -0.37 0.22
CA SER A 229 -5.51 -0.01 0.19
C SER A 229 -5.39 1.51 0.16
N SER A 230 -4.21 2.02 0.56
CA SER A 230 -3.94 3.44 0.62
C SER A 230 -2.61 3.79 -0.03
N VAL A 231 -2.59 4.91 -0.74
CA VAL A 231 -1.35 5.54 -1.23
C VAL A 231 -0.45 6.02 -0.09
N SER A 232 -1.01 6.29 1.08
CA SER A 232 -0.25 6.68 2.29
C SER A 232 0.50 5.51 2.91
N TYR A 233 0.03 4.27 2.66
CA TYR A 233 0.61 3.05 3.20
C TYR A 233 0.78 2.01 2.08
N PRO A 234 1.71 2.24 1.13
CA PRO A 234 1.93 1.33 0.02
C PRO A 234 2.24 -0.08 0.51
N GLY A 235 1.59 -1.07 -0.10
CA GLY A 235 1.76 -2.48 0.23
C GLY A 235 0.99 -2.97 1.45
N LEU A 236 0.26 -2.11 2.15
CA LEU A 236 -0.72 -2.54 3.14
C LEU A 236 -2.09 -2.74 2.51
N VAL A 237 -2.69 -3.89 2.80
CA VAL A 237 -4.05 -4.23 2.43
C VAL A 237 -4.87 -4.39 3.71
N PHE A 238 -5.97 -3.68 3.81
CA PHE A 238 -6.93 -3.80 4.90
C PHE A 238 -8.09 -4.66 4.43
N VAL A 239 -8.51 -5.64 5.23
CA VAL A 239 -9.67 -6.50 4.93
C VAL A 239 -10.50 -6.73 6.18
N THR A 240 -11.81 -6.88 6.02
CA THR A 240 -12.68 -7.32 7.13
C THR A 240 -12.66 -8.83 7.30
N HIS A 241 -12.76 -9.35 8.53
CA HIS A 241 -12.80 -10.77 8.87
C HIS A 241 -13.92 -11.06 9.89
N PRO A 242 -14.53 -12.27 9.92
CA PRO A 242 -14.27 -13.45 9.09
C PRO A 242 -14.64 -13.27 7.61
N MET A 243 -13.89 -13.95 6.73
CA MET A 243 -14.14 -13.98 5.29
C MET A 243 -13.86 -15.36 4.72
N ASP A 244 -14.66 -15.76 3.73
CA ASP A 244 -14.36 -16.92 2.90
C ASP A 244 -13.00 -16.77 2.19
N VAL A 245 -12.22 -17.85 2.14
CA VAL A 245 -10.85 -17.86 1.59
C VAL A 245 -10.83 -17.52 0.10
N GLU A 246 -11.79 -17.99 -0.68
CA GLU A 246 -11.84 -17.70 -2.11
C GLU A 246 -12.18 -16.22 -2.34
N LYS A 247 -13.10 -15.68 -1.54
CA LYS A 247 -13.38 -14.24 -1.56
C LYS A 247 -12.17 -13.41 -1.13
N LEU A 248 -11.43 -13.85 -0.12
CA LEU A 248 -10.20 -13.20 0.32
C LEU A 248 -9.16 -13.20 -0.81
N ALA A 249 -8.98 -14.31 -1.53
CA ALA A 249 -8.08 -14.38 -2.68
C ALA A 249 -8.44 -13.36 -3.76
N VAL A 250 -9.74 -13.25 -4.11
CA VAL A 250 -10.23 -12.24 -5.05
C VAL A 250 -9.94 -10.81 -4.57
N LEU A 251 -10.13 -10.52 -3.28
CA LEU A 251 -9.83 -9.19 -2.71
C LEU A 251 -8.34 -8.88 -2.67
N LEU A 252 -7.46 -9.86 -2.41
CA LEU A 252 -6.02 -9.63 -2.47
C LEU A 252 -5.58 -9.27 -3.90
N VAL A 253 -6.13 -9.94 -4.92
CA VAL A 253 -5.92 -9.57 -6.33
C VAL A 253 -6.44 -8.15 -6.61
N HIS A 254 -7.62 -7.80 -6.09
CA HIS A 254 -8.21 -6.47 -6.22
C HIS A 254 -7.31 -5.38 -5.62
N GLU A 255 -6.88 -5.54 -4.37
CA GLU A 255 -6.11 -4.52 -3.67
C GLU A 255 -4.67 -4.42 -4.19
N ALA A 256 -4.04 -5.53 -4.56
CA ALA A 256 -2.76 -5.51 -5.27
C ALA A 256 -2.86 -4.70 -6.57
N SER A 257 -3.97 -4.84 -7.31
CA SER A 257 -4.22 -4.06 -8.52
C SER A 257 -4.32 -2.56 -8.26
N HIS A 258 -4.93 -2.18 -7.14
CA HIS A 258 -4.96 -0.78 -6.72
C HIS A 258 -3.56 -0.27 -6.35
N ILE A 259 -2.80 -1.03 -5.55
CA ILE A 259 -1.44 -0.68 -5.16
C ILE A 259 -0.55 -0.47 -6.39
N TYR A 260 -0.57 -1.41 -7.34
CA TYR A 260 0.23 -1.31 -8.56
C TYR A 260 -0.12 -0.11 -9.43
N LEU A 261 -1.41 0.12 -9.70
CA LEU A 261 -1.79 1.21 -10.59
C LEU A 261 -1.57 2.57 -9.92
N ASN A 262 -1.78 2.67 -8.61
CA ASN A 262 -1.46 3.87 -7.85
C ASN A 262 0.04 4.15 -7.91
N ALA A 263 0.89 3.13 -7.75
CA ALA A 263 2.34 3.25 -7.88
C ALA A 263 2.72 3.68 -9.31
N LEU A 264 2.22 3.00 -10.35
CA LEU A 264 2.48 3.36 -11.75
C LEU A 264 2.09 4.81 -12.06
N SER A 265 0.94 5.25 -11.57
CA SER A 265 0.42 6.60 -11.81
C SER A 265 1.27 7.71 -11.18
N GLN A 266 2.15 7.39 -10.22
CA GLN A 266 3.14 8.35 -9.70
C GLN A 266 4.32 8.58 -10.66
N HIS A 267 4.58 7.64 -11.56
CA HIS A 267 5.72 7.66 -12.48
C HIS A 267 5.29 8.07 -13.88
N VAL A 268 4.10 7.65 -14.28
CA VAL A 268 3.55 7.80 -15.61
C VAL A 268 2.14 8.36 -15.47
N GLN A 269 1.94 9.55 -16.02
CA GLN A 269 0.63 10.17 -16.01
C GLN A 269 -0.30 9.45 -16.99
N LEU A 270 -1.32 8.75 -16.48
CA LEU A 270 -2.28 8.00 -17.30
C LEU A 270 -3.52 8.82 -17.70
N VAL A 271 -3.83 9.86 -16.93
CA VAL A 271 -4.97 10.77 -17.17
C VAL A 271 -4.44 12.19 -17.28
N GLN A 272 -4.99 12.97 -18.21
CA GLN A 272 -4.61 14.36 -18.45
C GLN A 272 -4.67 15.18 -17.15
N PRO A 273 -3.64 15.99 -16.84
CA PRO A 273 -3.61 16.77 -15.61
C PRO A 273 -4.77 17.79 -15.58
N GLY A 274 -5.43 17.91 -14.42
CA GLY A 274 -6.56 18.83 -14.25
C GLY A 274 -7.83 18.42 -14.99
N ASN A 275 -7.90 17.21 -15.55
CA ASN A 275 -9.11 16.71 -16.16
C ASN A 275 -10.22 16.53 -15.11
N THR A 276 -11.41 17.05 -15.41
CA THR A 276 -12.60 16.97 -14.54
C THR A 276 -13.69 16.08 -15.14
N GLU A 277 -13.38 15.33 -16.20
CA GLU A 277 -14.32 14.44 -16.86
C GLU A 277 -14.68 13.29 -15.91
N THR A 278 -15.97 12.93 -15.92
CA THR A 278 -16.48 11.81 -15.13
C THR A 278 -17.14 10.80 -16.05
N ILE A 279 -16.91 9.52 -15.78
CA ILE A 279 -17.57 8.40 -16.45
C ILE A 279 -18.22 7.47 -15.42
N TYR A 280 -19.18 6.67 -15.87
CA TYR A 280 -19.98 5.85 -14.97
C TYR A 280 -19.14 4.70 -14.38
N SER A 281 -19.21 4.54 -13.05
CA SER A 281 -18.56 3.42 -12.36
C SER A 281 -19.61 2.37 -11.98
N PRO A 282 -19.61 1.16 -12.57
CA PRO A 282 -20.61 0.13 -12.26
C PRO A 282 -20.52 -0.34 -10.80
N PHE A 283 -19.31 -0.39 -10.22
CA PHE A 283 -19.10 -0.74 -8.82
C PHE A 283 -19.76 0.23 -7.84
N ARG A 284 -19.70 1.54 -8.13
CA ARG A 284 -20.24 2.58 -7.24
C ARG A 284 -21.62 3.06 -7.65
N ARG A 285 -22.08 2.67 -8.85
CA ARG A 285 -23.35 3.08 -9.47
C ARG A 285 -23.53 4.60 -9.55
N LEU A 286 -22.44 5.31 -9.84
CA LEU A 286 -22.41 6.78 -9.94
C LEU A 286 -21.28 7.25 -10.86
N GLN A 287 -21.35 8.49 -11.30
CA GLN A 287 -20.31 9.15 -12.10
C GLN A 287 -19.06 9.40 -11.26
N ARG A 288 -17.89 8.98 -11.74
CA ARG A 288 -16.61 9.14 -11.05
C ARG A 288 -15.56 9.73 -11.98
N PRO A 289 -14.55 10.45 -11.43
CA PRO A 289 -13.40 10.88 -12.22
C PRO A 289 -12.77 9.72 -12.99
N VAL A 290 -12.31 9.99 -14.22
CA VAL A 290 -11.71 8.98 -15.12
C VAL A 290 -10.61 8.18 -14.43
N GLU A 291 -9.76 8.82 -13.62
CA GLU A 291 -8.72 8.15 -12.82
C GLU A 291 -9.27 7.04 -11.89
N LYS A 292 -10.43 7.25 -11.27
CA LYS A 292 -11.04 6.28 -10.36
C LYS A 292 -11.68 5.13 -11.12
N VAL A 293 -12.17 5.38 -12.33
CA VAL A 293 -12.73 4.34 -13.19
C VAL A 293 -11.63 3.51 -13.84
N LEU A 294 -10.51 4.13 -14.24
CA LEU A 294 -9.31 3.41 -14.69
C LEU A 294 -8.76 2.49 -13.59
N LEU A 295 -8.75 2.97 -12.34
CA LEU A 295 -8.37 2.18 -11.16
C LEU A 295 -9.29 0.97 -10.95
N ALA A 296 -10.60 1.16 -11.07
CA ALA A 296 -11.59 0.09 -10.95
C ALA A 296 -11.51 -0.91 -12.12
N PHE A 297 -11.27 -0.43 -13.34
CA PHE A 297 -11.07 -1.27 -14.52
C PHE A 297 -9.86 -2.19 -14.36
N HIS A 298 -8.72 -1.65 -13.92
CA HIS A 298 -7.51 -2.46 -13.69
C HIS A 298 -7.73 -3.56 -12.64
N ALA A 299 -8.43 -3.25 -11.54
CA ALA A 299 -8.76 -4.25 -10.52
C ALA A 299 -9.72 -5.32 -11.06
N ALA A 300 -10.81 -4.91 -11.72
CA ALA A 300 -11.76 -5.84 -12.34
C ALA A 300 -11.08 -6.77 -13.34
N ALA A 301 -10.18 -6.25 -14.17
CA ALA A 301 -9.47 -7.04 -15.17
C ALA A 301 -8.61 -8.16 -14.56
N ASN A 302 -7.89 -7.85 -13.48
CA ASN A 302 -7.07 -8.85 -12.78
C ASN A 302 -7.93 -9.85 -11.98
N MET A 303 -9.06 -9.41 -11.40
CA MET A 303 -10.03 -10.32 -10.77
C MET A 303 -10.60 -11.30 -11.80
N VAL A 304 -10.94 -10.84 -13.00
CA VAL A 304 -11.39 -11.70 -14.11
C VAL A 304 -10.31 -12.69 -14.52
N ARG A 305 -9.05 -12.25 -14.60
CA ARG A 305 -7.92 -13.15 -14.90
C ARG A 305 -7.77 -14.26 -13.86
N TYR A 306 -7.85 -13.92 -12.57
CA TYR A 306 -7.80 -14.91 -11.48
C TYR A 306 -8.98 -15.88 -11.56
N THR A 307 -10.20 -15.36 -11.58
CA THR A 307 -11.42 -16.19 -11.55
C THR A 307 -11.57 -17.03 -12.82
N SER A 308 -11.18 -16.52 -13.99
CA SER A 308 -11.12 -17.31 -15.23
C SER A 308 -10.12 -18.47 -15.11
N GLY A 309 -8.92 -18.23 -14.57
CA GLY A 309 -7.95 -19.29 -14.32
C GLY A 309 -8.48 -20.37 -13.37
N ARG A 310 -9.22 -19.99 -12.32
CA ARG A 310 -9.90 -20.93 -11.42
C ARG A 310 -10.92 -21.79 -12.17
N LEU A 311 -11.81 -21.17 -12.95
CA LEU A 311 -12.81 -21.89 -13.74
C LEU A 311 -12.17 -22.84 -14.77
N GLN A 312 -11.09 -22.41 -15.43
CA GLN A 312 -10.33 -23.23 -16.37
C GLN A 312 -9.65 -24.43 -15.69
N SER A 313 -9.28 -24.31 -14.41
CA SER A 313 -8.76 -25.41 -13.59
C SER A 313 -9.84 -26.39 -13.11
N GLY A 314 -11.11 -26.16 -13.47
CA GLY A 314 -12.24 -27.01 -13.09
C GLY A 314 -12.89 -26.65 -11.76
N ASP A 315 -12.65 -25.45 -11.22
CA ASP A 315 -13.35 -24.96 -10.04
C ASP A 315 -14.85 -24.80 -10.34
N THR A 316 -15.69 -25.50 -9.58
CA THR A 316 -17.16 -25.49 -9.72
C THR A 316 -17.83 -24.60 -8.67
N ASN A 317 -17.08 -23.79 -7.92
CA ASN A 317 -17.65 -22.90 -6.90
C ASN A 317 -18.52 -21.81 -7.56
N PRO A 318 -19.85 -21.77 -7.28
CA PRO A 318 -20.74 -20.77 -7.88
C PRO A 318 -20.36 -19.33 -7.55
N ALA A 319 -19.68 -19.08 -6.42
CA ALA A 319 -19.20 -17.75 -6.06
C ALA A 319 -18.10 -17.26 -7.00
N ILE A 320 -17.20 -18.15 -7.43
CA ILE A 320 -16.14 -17.83 -8.40
C ILE A 320 -16.75 -17.53 -9.77
N GLU A 321 -17.73 -18.33 -10.21
CA GLU A 321 -18.43 -18.04 -11.47
C GLU A 321 -19.16 -16.70 -11.42
N TYR A 322 -19.84 -16.39 -10.31
CA TYR A 322 -20.51 -15.11 -10.12
C TYR A 322 -19.53 -13.93 -10.17
N GLU A 323 -18.41 -14.03 -9.45
CA GLU A 323 -17.36 -13.01 -9.46
C GLU A 323 -16.77 -12.84 -10.87
N TYR A 324 -16.49 -13.94 -11.58
CA TYR A 324 -16.00 -13.89 -12.96
C TYR A 324 -16.96 -13.13 -13.88
N ARG A 325 -18.24 -13.53 -13.92
CA ARG A 325 -19.23 -12.93 -14.83
C ARG A 325 -19.47 -11.46 -14.52
N THR A 326 -19.62 -11.13 -13.23
CA THR A 326 -19.90 -9.76 -12.78
C THR A 326 -18.73 -8.83 -13.10
N ASN A 327 -17.50 -9.24 -12.75
CA ASN A 327 -16.32 -8.41 -12.98
C ASN A 327 -15.98 -8.31 -14.48
N LEU A 328 -16.27 -9.35 -15.29
CA LEU A 328 -16.10 -9.30 -16.74
C LEU A 328 -17.05 -8.29 -17.39
N GLU A 329 -18.32 -8.29 -16.99
CA GLU A 329 -19.29 -7.30 -17.45
C GLU A 329 -18.85 -5.88 -17.05
N TYR A 330 -18.45 -5.68 -15.79
CA TYR A 330 -18.00 -4.37 -15.31
C TYR A 330 -16.73 -3.91 -16.03
N ALA A 331 -15.76 -4.81 -16.26
CA ALA A 331 -14.54 -4.49 -16.98
C ALA A 331 -14.83 -4.09 -18.44
N ARG A 332 -15.76 -4.78 -19.12
CA ARG A 332 -16.18 -4.43 -20.49
C ARG A 332 -16.85 -3.07 -20.56
N ASN A 333 -17.79 -2.79 -19.66
CA ASN A 333 -18.49 -1.51 -19.62
C ASN A 333 -17.52 -0.35 -19.36
N MET A 334 -16.64 -0.49 -18.36
CA MET A 334 -15.65 0.54 -18.08
C MET A 334 -14.64 0.71 -19.22
N HIS A 335 -14.22 -0.38 -19.88
CA HIS A 335 -13.33 -0.30 -21.04
C HIS A 335 -13.97 0.47 -22.20
N GLU A 336 -15.25 0.22 -22.48
CA GLU A 336 -15.98 0.93 -23.54
C GLU A 336 -16.03 2.43 -23.28
N ASP A 337 -16.39 2.84 -22.06
CA ASP A 337 -16.44 4.25 -21.67
C ASP A 337 -15.04 4.88 -21.65
N LEU A 338 -14.04 4.17 -21.10
CA LEU A 338 -12.64 4.62 -21.07
C LEU A 338 -12.03 4.75 -22.48
N SER A 339 -12.50 3.98 -23.46
CA SER A 339 -12.00 4.06 -24.84
C SER A 339 -12.54 5.27 -25.61
N LYS A 340 -13.66 5.86 -25.13
CA LYS A 340 -14.31 7.01 -25.77
C LYS A 340 -13.89 8.34 -25.15
N THR A 341 -13.29 8.33 -23.96
CA THR A 341 -12.86 9.56 -23.29
C THR A 341 -11.62 10.17 -23.93
N SER A 342 -11.55 11.50 -23.94
CA SER A 342 -10.35 12.25 -24.30
C SER A 342 -9.43 12.52 -23.10
N ALA A 343 -9.85 12.12 -21.90
CA ALA A 343 -9.14 12.35 -20.65
C ALA A 343 -7.87 11.50 -20.47
N LEU A 344 -7.66 10.46 -21.27
CA LEU A 344 -6.44 9.65 -21.17
C LEU A 344 -5.26 10.36 -21.85
N THR A 345 -4.08 10.17 -21.29
CA THR A 345 -2.83 10.49 -22.01
C THR A 345 -2.52 9.39 -23.02
N GLU A 346 -1.51 9.58 -23.87
CA GLU A 346 -1.01 8.50 -24.74
C GLU A 346 -0.62 7.25 -23.92
N ALA A 347 0.08 7.44 -22.79
CA ALA A 347 0.43 6.35 -21.89
C ALA A 347 -0.81 5.69 -21.26
N GLY A 348 -1.85 6.47 -20.93
CA GLY A 348 -3.14 5.95 -20.46
C GLY A 348 -3.84 5.09 -21.50
N THR A 349 -3.85 5.52 -22.77
CA THR A 349 -4.43 4.77 -23.89
C THR A 349 -3.66 3.47 -24.16
N VAL A 350 -2.32 3.52 -24.12
CA VAL A 350 -1.48 2.32 -24.24
C VAL A 350 -1.70 1.37 -23.06
N PHE A 351 -1.82 1.88 -21.84
CA PHE A 351 -2.12 1.07 -20.67
C PHE A 351 -3.49 0.40 -20.80
N LEU A 352 -4.54 1.16 -21.13
CA LEU A 352 -5.91 0.66 -21.30
C LEU A 352 -5.96 -0.48 -22.33
N SER A 353 -5.40 -0.26 -23.52
CA SER A 353 -5.37 -1.24 -24.60
C SER A 353 -4.63 -2.53 -24.22
N ARG A 354 -3.50 -2.42 -23.50
CA ARG A 354 -2.76 -3.61 -23.02
C ARG A 354 -3.58 -4.43 -22.03
N VAL A 355 -4.19 -3.78 -21.03
CA VAL A 355 -5.03 -4.49 -20.05
C VAL A 355 -6.25 -5.11 -20.74
N ALA A 356 -6.88 -4.40 -21.68
CA ALA A 356 -8.02 -4.90 -22.44
C ALA A 356 -7.65 -6.11 -23.33
N SER A 357 -6.46 -6.10 -23.95
CA SER A 357 -6.00 -7.24 -24.77
C SER A 357 -5.90 -8.53 -23.95
N CYS A 358 -5.50 -8.43 -22.67
CA CYS A 358 -5.46 -9.57 -21.75
C CYS A 358 -6.86 -10.12 -21.44
N LEU A 359 -7.89 -9.27 -21.45
CA LEU A 359 -9.28 -9.70 -21.24
C LEU A 359 -9.86 -10.39 -22.47
N SER A 360 -9.46 -9.99 -23.67
CA SER A 360 -9.91 -10.63 -24.93
C SER A 360 -9.28 -12.00 -25.18
N SER A 361 -8.16 -12.31 -24.53
CA SER A 361 -7.47 -13.59 -24.64
C SER A 361 -7.94 -14.67 -23.65
N LEU A 362 -8.88 -14.33 -22.76
CA LEU A 362 -9.51 -15.23 -21.79
C LEU A 362 -10.82 -15.78 -22.37
#